data_AF-A0A4D7JPW2-F1
#
_entry.id   AF-A0A4D7JPW2-F1
#
_cell.length_a   1.000
_cell.length_b   1.000
_cell.length_c   1.000
_cell.angle_alpha   90.00
_cell.angle_beta   90.00
_cell.angle_gamma   90.00
#
_symmetry.space_group_name_H-M   'P 1'
#
loop_
_entity.id
_entity.type
_entity.pdbx_description
1 polymer ?
#
loop_
_entity_poly.entity_id
_entity_poly.type
_entity_poly.pdbx_seq_one_letter_code
_entity_poly.pdbx_strand_id
1 'polypeptide(L)'
;MLSKVKTDHEWHIFSKHAKQPFSVDNIKIEPVNNQKFIHSLASSKGILCGAGFESVAEAFFLGKKVMAIPMKGQYEQALNGAGIKDMGHQVIKSFKKKRVPAIEAWINCPAPSRVNYPDNAYTVVNDVMRYAKKHFIKNAESPLSATPHHISQPV
;
A
#
# COMPACT_ATOMS: atom_id res chain seq x y z
N MET A 1 22.08 1.88 8.53
CA MET A 1 21.07 2.67 9.28
C MET A 1 20.20 1.75 10.10
N LEU A 2 19.54 0.77 9.48
CA LEU A 2 18.77 -0.27 10.17
C LEU A 2 19.62 -1.14 11.10
N SER A 3 20.87 -1.43 10.73
CA SER A 3 21.84 -2.12 11.61
C SER A 3 22.14 -1.39 12.93
N LYS A 4 21.68 -0.14 13.10
CA LYS A 4 21.80 0.62 14.36
C LYS A 4 20.53 0.60 15.20
N VAL A 5 19.43 0.05 14.68
CA VAL A 5 18.15 -0.06 15.38
C VAL A 5 18.24 -1.29 16.29
N LYS A 6 18.15 -1.10 17.60
CA LYS A 6 18.14 -2.22 18.56
C LYS A 6 16.78 -2.90 18.52
N THR A 7 16.75 -4.16 18.09
CA THR A 7 15.53 -4.96 17.96
C THR A 7 15.89 -6.44 17.94
N ASP A 8 14.99 -7.28 18.45
CA ASP A 8 15.02 -8.74 18.32
C ASP A 8 14.36 -9.21 17.02
N HIS A 9 13.81 -8.30 16.23
CA HIS A 9 13.19 -8.60 14.95
C HIS A 9 14.18 -8.59 13.78
N GLU A 10 13.85 -9.38 12.76
CA GLU A 10 14.55 -9.43 11.49
C GLU A 10 13.95 -8.44 10.49
N TRP A 11 14.80 -7.77 9.72
CA TRP A 11 14.40 -6.92 8.60
C TRP A 11 14.44 -7.70 7.30
N HIS A 12 13.36 -7.67 6.53
CA HIS A 12 13.32 -8.18 5.17
C HIS A 12 13.27 -7.01 4.20
N ILE A 13 14.26 -6.92 3.31
CA ILE A 13 14.39 -5.82 2.36
C ILE A 13 14.40 -6.39 0.95
N PHE A 14 13.45 -5.94 0.13
CA PHE A 14 13.39 -6.27 -1.29
C PHE A 14 13.95 -5.10 -2.10
N SER A 15 15.06 -5.32 -2.79
CA SER A 15 15.83 -4.26 -3.44
C SER A 15 16.12 -4.58 -4.89
N LYS A 16 15.81 -3.64 -5.80
CA LYS A 16 16.19 -3.75 -7.22
C LYS A 16 17.72 -3.73 -7.46
N HIS A 17 18.47 -3.33 -6.44
CA HIS A 17 19.94 -3.28 -6.48
C HIS A 17 20.59 -4.60 -6.03
N ALA A 18 19.82 -5.50 -5.40
CA ALA A 18 20.31 -6.83 -5.03
C ALA A 18 20.18 -7.76 -6.24
N LYS A 19 21.31 -8.31 -6.69
CA LYS A 19 21.35 -9.31 -7.78
C LYS A 19 21.13 -10.73 -7.25
N GLN A 20 21.52 -10.99 -6.01
CA GLN A 20 21.39 -12.26 -5.32
C GLN A 20 20.97 -12.01 -3.87
N PRO A 21 20.31 -12.96 -3.20
CA PRO A 21 19.97 -12.85 -1.78
C PRO A 21 21.23 -12.83 -0.91
N PHE A 22 21.25 -11.99 0.12
CA PHE A 22 22.32 -11.96 1.13
C PHE A 22 21.81 -11.43 2.47
N SER A 23 22.55 -11.68 3.55
CA SER A 23 22.21 -11.22 4.89
C SER A 23 23.38 -10.48 5.54
N VAL A 24 23.05 -9.47 6.34
CA VAL A 24 24.00 -8.73 7.20
C VAL A 24 23.32 -8.47 8.53
N ASP A 25 23.89 -8.96 9.62
CA ASP A 25 23.29 -8.91 10.95
C ASP A 25 21.84 -9.49 10.95
N ASN A 26 20.87 -8.74 11.46
CA ASN A 26 19.44 -9.07 11.44
C ASN A 26 18.71 -8.60 10.17
N ILE A 27 19.42 -8.38 9.06
CA ILE A 27 18.86 -7.86 7.82
C ILE A 27 19.03 -8.88 6.70
N LYS A 28 17.91 -9.38 6.19
CA LYS A 28 17.83 -10.18 4.96
C LYS A 28 17.51 -9.26 3.78
N ILE A 29 18.33 -9.34 2.74
CA ILE A 29 18.17 -8.57 1.51
C ILE A 29 17.93 -9.55 0.36
N GLU A 30 16.85 -9.32 -0.37
CA GLU A 30 16.39 -10.13 -1.50
C GLU A 30 16.26 -9.25 -2.76
N PRO A 31 16.49 -9.78 -3.97
CA PRO A 31 16.03 -9.15 -5.21
C PRO A 31 14.51 -8.92 -5.17
N VAL A 32 14.01 -7.96 -5.97
CA VAL A 32 12.57 -7.70 -6.05
C VAL A 32 11.84 -8.97 -6.50
N ASN A 33 10.93 -9.45 -5.66
CA ASN A 33 10.11 -10.62 -5.93
C ASN A 33 8.75 -10.46 -5.23
N ASN A 34 7.67 -10.44 -6.01
CA ASN A 34 6.34 -10.14 -5.49
C ASN A 34 5.83 -11.21 -4.51
N GLN A 35 5.97 -12.49 -4.86
CA GLN A 35 5.48 -13.59 -4.03
C GLN A 35 6.21 -13.64 -2.68
N LYS A 36 7.53 -13.52 -2.69
CA LYS A 36 8.32 -13.46 -1.46
C LYS A 36 7.98 -12.23 -0.62
N PHE A 37 7.73 -11.08 -1.26
CA PHE A 37 7.34 -9.85 -0.57
C PHE A 37 5.99 -10.01 0.14
N ILE A 38 4.97 -10.50 -0.55
CA ILE A 38 3.63 -10.72 0.02
C ILE A 38 3.70 -11.71 1.19
N HIS A 39 4.46 -12.81 1.05
CA HIS A 39 4.65 -13.77 2.12
C HIS A 39 5.38 -13.16 3.34
N SER A 40 6.42 -12.37 3.10
CA SER A 40 7.13 -11.63 4.14
C SER A 40 6.21 -10.63 4.83
N LEU A 41 5.42 -9.85 4.09
CA LEU A 41 4.45 -8.90 4.64
C LEU A 41 3.40 -9.60 5.51
N ALA A 42 2.84 -10.71 5.04
CA ALA A 42 1.83 -11.50 5.75
C ALA A 42 2.36 -12.06 7.09
N SER A 43 3.62 -12.50 7.14
CA SER A 43 4.25 -13.03 8.35
C SER A 43 4.88 -11.94 9.25
N SER A 44 5.09 -10.73 8.73
CA SER A 44 5.74 -9.64 9.46
C SER A 44 4.90 -9.08 10.62
N LYS A 45 5.57 -8.33 11.51
CA LYS A 45 4.91 -7.50 12.53
C LYS A 45 4.47 -6.14 12.00
N GLY A 46 5.07 -5.65 10.91
CA GLY A 46 4.87 -4.29 10.39
C GLY A 46 5.73 -4.01 9.17
N ILE A 47 5.42 -2.92 8.47
CA ILE A 47 6.12 -2.48 7.27
C ILE A 47 6.63 -1.04 7.40
N LEU A 48 7.86 -0.81 6.95
CA LEU A 48 8.43 0.52 6.71
C LEU A 48 8.51 0.76 5.20
N CYS A 49 7.71 1.68 4.66
CA CYS A 49 7.55 1.84 3.21
C CYS A 49 7.47 3.30 2.74
N GLY A 50 7.42 3.53 1.43
CA GLY A 50 7.36 4.86 0.82
C GLY A 50 5.96 5.52 0.77
N ALA A 51 4.96 5.01 1.48
CA ALA A 51 3.55 5.40 1.33
C ALA A 51 2.92 5.10 -0.05
N GLY A 52 3.38 4.04 -0.74
CA GLY A 52 2.73 3.55 -1.96
C GLY A 52 1.36 2.95 -1.66
N PHE A 53 0.41 3.11 -2.59
CA PHE A 53 -0.99 2.70 -2.41
C PHE A 53 -1.13 1.22 -2.03
N GLU A 54 -0.61 0.31 -2.88
CA GLU A 54 -0.79 -1.13 -2.75
C GLU A 54 -0.23 -1.68 -1.43
N SER A 55 1.06 -1.49 -1.16
CA SER A 55 1.69 -2.04 0.05
C SER A 55 1.09 -1.48 1.35
N VAL A 56 0.61 -0.24 1.35
CA VAL A 56 -0.06 0.35 2.52
C VAL A 56 -1.44 -0.27 2.71
N ALA A 57 -2.22 -0.43 1.64
CA ALA A 57 -3.53 -1.06 1.68
C ALA A 57 -3.45 -2.52 2.16
N GLU A 58 -2.52 -3.31 1.61
CA GLU A 58 -2.30 -4.69 2.04
C GLU A 58 -1.88 -4.79 3.50
N ALA A 59 -0.99 -3.91 3.95
CA ALA A 59 -0.56 -3.87 5.34
C ALA A 59 -1.73 -3.57 6.29
N PHE A 60 -2.61 -2.63 5.95
CA PHE A 60 -3.79 -2.34 6.75
C PHE A 60 -4.81 -3.48 6.74
N PHE A 61 -5.05 -4.11 5.59
CA PHE A 61 -5.93 -5.28 5.49
C PHE A 61 -5.45 -6.42 6.40
N LEU A 62 -4.14 -6.62 6.47
CA LEU A 62 -3.48 -7.62 7.31
C LEU A 62 -3.28 -7.18 8.77
N GLY A 63 -3.78 -6.01 9.17
CA GLY A 63 -3.66 -5.47 10.53
C GLY A 63 -2.22 -5.18 10.98
N LYS A 64 -1.34 -4.83 10.03
CA LYS A 64 0.08 -4.56 10.28
C LYS A 64 0.29 -3.11 10.71
N LYS A 65 1.27 -2.87 11.58
CA LYS A 65 1.74 -1.50 11.83
C LYS A 65 2.48 -0.98 10.59
N VAL A 66 2.12 0.22 10.16
CA VAL A 66 2.77 0.95 9.07
C VAL A 66 3.63 2.07 9.63
N MET A 67 4.85 2.21 9.12
CA MET A 67 5.64 3.45 9.16
C MET A 67 5.93 3.88 7.73
N ALA A 68 5.61 5.13 7.38
CA ALA A 68 5.79 5.62 6.03
C ALA A 68 6.87 6.72 5.90
N ILE A 69 7.53 6.72 4.74
CA ILE A 69 8.51 7.73 4.32
C ILE A 69 8.16 8.22 2.91
N PRO A 70 7.19 9.13 2.76
CA PRO A 70 6.80 9.67 1.46
C PRO A 70 8.00 10.26 0.70
N MET A 71 8.10 9.97 -0.58
CA MET A 71 9.16 10.54 -1.42
C MET A 71 8.87 12.02 -1.72
N LYS A 72 9.92 12.85 -1.69
CA LYS A 72 9.79 14.27 -2.00
C LYS A 72 9.32 14.45 -3.45
N GLY A 73 8.32 15.29 -3.67
CA GLY A 73 7.76 15.58 -4.98
C GLY A 73 6.71 14.57 -5.46
N GLN A 74 6.44 13.50 -4.71
CA GLN A 74 5.37 12.55 -5.02
C GLN A 74 4.09 12.96 -4.28
N TYR A 75 3.21 13.67 -4.98
CA TYR A 75 1.97 14.21 -4.42
C TYR A 75 1.08 13.11 -3.81
N GLU A 76 0.87 12.02 -4.53
CA GLU A 76 0.01 10.90 -4.07
C GLU A 76 0.58 10.23 -2.81
N GLN A 77 1.89 10.05 -2.71
CA GLN A 77 2.51 9.51 -1.50
C GLN A 77 2.40 10.47 -0.32
N ALA A 78 2.38 11.78 -0.56
CA ALA A 78 2.13 12.77 0.48
C ALA A 78 0.68 12.70 0.99
N LEU A 79 -0.30 12.53 0.10
CA LEU A 79 -1.70 12.29 0.45
C LEU A 79 -1.88 11.00 1.25
N ASN A 80 -1.30 9.90 0.77
CA ASN A 80 -1.31 8.62 1.50
C ASN A 80 -0.65 8.78 2.86
N GLY A 81 0.47 9.51 2.94
CA GLY A 81 1.13 9.83 4.20
C GLY A 81 0.24 10.59 5.18
N ALA A 82 -0.57 11.55 4.70
CA ALA A 82 -1.54 12.24 5.54
C ALA A 82 -2.58 11.26 6.09
N GLY A 83 -3.19 10.42 5.24
CA GLY A 83 -4.15 9.40 5.67
C GLY A 83 -3.57 8.38 6.64
N ILE A 84 -2.33 7.92 6.42
CA ILE A 84 -1.60 7.04 7.35
C ILE A 84 -1.48 7.69 8.74
N LYS A 85 -1.17 8.98 8.79
CA LYS A 85 -1.08 9.73 10.05
C LYS A 85 -2.45 9.85 10.72
N ASP A 86 -3.51 10.11 9.96
CA ASP A 86 -4.88 10.24 10.47
C ASP A 86 -5.40 8.91 11.04
N MET A 87 -4.93 7.77 10.50
CA MET A 87 -5.17 6.43 11.04
C MET A 87 -4.30 6.07 12.26
N GLY A 88 -3.52 7.02 12.80
CA GLY A 88 -2.70 6.82 14.00
C GLY A 88 -1.34 6.14 13.76
N HIS A 89 -0.94 5.98 12.50
CA HIS A 89 0.35 5.39 12.13
C HIS A 89 1.45 6.45 11.98
N GLN A 90 2.71 6.00 11.99
CA GLN A 90 3.86 6.92 11.99
C GLN A 90 4.31 7.29 10.58
N VAL A 91 4.61 8.57 10.37
CA VAL A 91 5.18 9.07 9.12
C VAL A 91 6.43 9.89 9.42
N ILE A 92 7.56 9.51 8.82
CA ILE A 92 8.84 10.22 8.95
C ILE A 92 9.26 10.85 7.62
N LYS A 93 9.89 12.02 7.69
CA LYS A 93 10.26 12.80 6.49
C LYS A 93 11.50 12.29 5.75
N SER A 94 12.29 11.38 6.34
CA SER A 94 13.56 10.93 5.75
C SER A 94 14.11 9.70 6.44
N PHE A 95 14.77 8.81 5.70
CA PHE A 95 15.50 7.66 6.23
C PHE A 95 16.94 8.04 6.62
N LYS A 96 17.13 8.59 7.84
CA LYS A 96 18.43 9.08 8.35
C LYS A 96 18.68 8.55 9.77
N LYS A 97 19.95 8.48 10.20
CA LYS A 97 20.37 7.99 11.53
C LYS A 97 19.62 8.67 12.69
N LYS A 98 19.32 9.96 12.58
CA LYS A 98 18.53 10.71 13.59
C LYS A 98 17.10 10.19 13.80
N ARG A 99 16.60 9.29 12.94
CA ARG A 99 15.29 8.65 13.06
C ARG A 99 15.34 7.28 13.73
N VAL A 100 16.52 6.77 14.10
CA VAL A 100 16.66 5.50 14.81
C VAL A 100 15.75 5.44 16.05
N PRO A 101 15.71 6.45 16.95
CA PRO A 101 14.81 6.40 18.09
C PRO A 101 13.32 6.32 17.74
N ALA A 102 12.90 6.97 16.65
CA ALA A 102 11.52 6.91 16.17
C ALA A 102 11.18 5.52 15.61
N ILE A 103 12.12 4.88 14.90
CA ILE A 103 11.96 3.51 14.38
C ILE A 103 11.91 2.51 15.54
N GLU A 104 12.77 2.66 16.55
CA GLU A 104 12.76 1.82 17.76
C GLU A 104 11.44 1.97 18.52
N ALA A 105 10.95 3.20 18.72
CA ALA A 105 9.65 3.46 19.34
C ALA A 105 8.50 2.82 18.55
N TRP A 106 8.53 2.90 17.21
CA TRP A 106 7.54 2.26 16.34
C TRP A 106 7.58 0.73 16.41
N ILE A 107 8.77 0.14 16.46
CA ILE A 107 8.94 -1.31 16.64
C ILE A 107 8.32 -1.77 17.96
N ASN A 108 8.56 -1.04 19.05
CA ASN A 108 8.06 -1.41 20.37
C ASN A 108 6.60 -1.00 20.62
N CYS A 109 6.00 -0.22 19.72
CA CYS A 109 4.60 0.15 19.79
C CYS A 109 3.70 -1.08 19.51
N PRO A 110 2.63 -1.31 20.29
CA PRO A 110 1.64 -2.33 19.98
C PRO A 110 1.04 -2.10 18.59
N ALA A 111 0.63 -3.18 17.94
CA ALA A 111 -0.07 -3.09 16.68
C ALA A 111 -1.42 -2.37 16.90
N PRO A 112 -1.82 -1.45 15.99
CA PRO A 112 -3.13 -0.82 16.08
C PRO A 112 -4.24 -1.84 15.91
N SER A 113 -5.44 -1.49 16.40
CA SER A 113 -6.63 -2.31 16.25
C SER A 113 -6.89 -2.60 14.77
N ARG A 114 -7.12 -3.87 14.44
CA ARG A 114 -7.44 -4.28 13.07
C ARG A 114 -8.72 -3.61 12.61
N VAL A 115 -8.64 -2.84 11.52
CA VAL A 115 -9.81 -2.27 10.86
C VAL A 115 -10.52 -3.39 10.09
N ASN A 116 -11.85 -3.42 10.18
CA ASN A 116 -12.66 -4.33 9.38
C ASN A 116 -12.83 -3.76 7.97
N TYR A 117 -12.24 -4.42 6.98
CA TYR A 117 -12.41 -4.11 5.56
C TYR A 117 -13.29 -5.19 4.91
N PRO A 118 -14.64 -5.06 4.98
CA PRO A 118 -15.54 -6.04 4.36
C PRO A 118 -15.41 -5.98 2.83
N ASP A 119 -15.75 -7.09 2.16
CA ASP A 119 -15.88 -7.08 0.70
C ASP A 119 -17.12 -6.26 0.31
N ASN A 120 -16.90 -4.98 0.04
CA ASN A 120 -17.90 -4.04 -0.43
C ASN A 120 -17.49 -3.36 -1.74
N ALA A 121 -16.52 -3.93 -2.46
CA ALA A 121 -15.94 -3.31 -3.65
C ALA A 121 -17.02 -3.02 -4.70
N TYR A 122 -17.90 -3.99 -4.96
CA TYR A 122 -19.02 -3.84 -5.88
C TYR A 122 -19.97 -2.70 -5.47
N THR A 123 -20.31 -2.63 -4.17
CA THR A 123 -21.19 -1.59 -3.61
C THR A 123 -20.57 -0.21 -3.77
N VAL A 124 -19.30 -0.05 -3.40
CA VAL A 124 -18.58 1.24 -3.52
C VAL A 124 -18.54 1.70 -4.97
N VAL A 125 -18.20 0.81 -5.91
CA VAL A 125 -18.19 1.14 -7.35
C VAL A 125 -19.58 1.58 -7.81
N ASN A 126 -20.63 0.83 -7.47
CA ASN A 126 -22.00 1.19 -7.84
C ASN A 126 -22.45 2.53 -7.25
N ASP A 127 -22.06 2.84 -6.02
CA ASP A 127 -22.41 4.09 -5.36
C ASP A 127 -21.71 5.28 -6.03
N VAL A 128 -20.43 5.14 -6.38
CA VAL A 128 -19.68 6.14 -7.15
C VAL A 128 -20.31 6.35 -8.53
N MET A 129 -20.68 5.28 -9.24
CA MET A 129 -21.34 5.37 -10.54
C MET A 129 -22.71 6.04 -10.45
N ARG A 130 -23.50 5.71 -9.42
CA ARG A 130 -24.81 6.33 -9.17
C ARG A 130 -24.66 7.82 -8.85
N TYR A 131 -23.69 8.17 -8.01
CA TYR A 131 -23.36 9.56 -7.69
C TYR A 131 -22.97 10.33 -8.97
N ALA A 132 -22.08 9.76 -9.77
CA ALA A 132 -21.63 10.38 -11.01
C ALA A 132 -22.79 10.58 -12.00
N LYS A 133 -23.67 9.58 -12.15
CA LYS A 133 -24.86 9.69 -13.00
C LYS A 133 -25.77 10.83 -12.56
N LYS A 134 -26.06 10.92 -11.26
CA LYS A 134 -26.94 11.94 -10.69
C LYS A 134 -26.40 13.37 -10.83
N HIS A 135 -25.09 13.55 -10.66
CA HIS A 135 -24.47 14.86 -10.50
C HIS A 135 -23.71 15.37 -11.73
N PHE A 136 -23.21 14.48 -12.58
CA PHE A 136 -22.40 14.85 -13.75
C PHE A 136 -23.00 14.37 -15.09
N ILE A 137 -23.85 13.34 -15.07
CA ILE A 137 -24.43 12.76 -16.30
C ILE A 137 -25.95 13.01 -16.34
N LYS A 138 -26.36 14.27 -16.52
CA LYS A 138 -27.78 14.59 -16.79
C LYS A 138 -28.18 14.47 -18.26
N ASN A 139 -27.22 14.38 -19.20
CA ASN A 139 -27.50 14.45 -20.65
C ASN A 139 -26.79 13.38 -21.52
N ALA A 140 -26.39 12.22 -20.99
CA ALA A 140 -25.98 11.13 -21.88
C ALA A 140 -27.23 10.37 -22.32
N GLU A 141 -27.71 10.62 -23.54
CA GLU A 141 -28.63 9.70 -24.21
C GLU A 141 -28.03 8.29 -24.20
N SER A 142 -28.88 7.31 -23.90
CA SER A 142 -28.54 5.90 -23.81
C SER A 142 -27.95 5.39 -25.13
N PRO A 143 -26.74 4.80 -25.18
CA PRO A 143 -26.23 4.19 -26.41
C PRO A 143 -26.90 2.85 -26.77
N LEU A 144 -27.87 2.38 -26.00
CA LEU A 144 -28.43 1.02 -26.13
C LEU A 144 -29.60 0.90 -27.12
N SER A 145 -29.84 1.87 -28.00
CA SER A 145 -30.84 1.75 -29.08
C SER A 145 -30.26 1.56 -30.48
N ALA A 146 -28.96 1.21 -30.62
CA ALA A 146 -28.44 0.78 -31.90
C ALA A 146 -29.00 -0.62 -32.23
N THR A 147 -30.01 -0.65 -33.09
CA THR A 147 -30.56 -1.86 -33.72
C THR A 147 -29.46 -2.76 -34.26
N PRO A 148 -29.58 -4.09 -34.18
CA PRO A 148 -28.58 -4.99 -34.74
C PRO A 148 -28.57 -4.80 -36.25
N HIS A 149 -27.46 -4.30 -36.79
CA HIS A 149 -27.22 -4.39 -38.23
C HIS A 149 -27.07 -5.86 -38.59
N HIS A 150 -28.04 -6.35 -39.35
CA HIS A 150 -28.06 -7.67 -39.96
C HIS A 150 -26.79 -7.79 -40.82
N ILE A 151 -25.80 -8.57 -40.36
CA ILE A 151 -24.68 -8.96 -41.20
C ILE A 151 -25.19 -10.10 -42.08
N SER A 152 -25.67 -9.76 -43.27
CA SER A 152 -25.79 -10.70 -44.37
C SER A 152 -24.38 -11.12 -44.80
N GLN A 153 -24.00 -12.37 -44.51
CA GLN A 153 -22.86 -13.01 -45.16
C GLN A 153 -23.21 -13.31 -46.63
N PRO A 154 -22.30 -13.13 -47.58
CA PRO A 154 -22.31 -13.90 -48.81
C PRO A 154 -21.31 -15.06 -48.75
N VAL A 155 -21.78 -16.13 -49.39
CA VAL A 155 -21.22 -17.46 -49.70
C VAL A 155 -19.76 -17.45 -50.11
#